data_AF-A0A940NV99-F1
#
_entry.id   AF-A0A940NV99-F1
#
_cell.length_a   1.000
_cell.length_b   1.000
_cell.length_c   1.000
_cell.angle_alpha   90.00
_cell.angle_beta   90.00
_cell.angle_gamma   90.00
#
_symmetry.space_group_name_H-M   'P 1'
#
loop_
_entity.id
_entity.type
_entity.pdbx_description
1 polymer ?
#
loop_
_entity_poly.entity_id
_entity_poly.type
_entity_poly.pdbx_seq_one_letter_code
_entity_poly.pdbx_strand_id
1 'polypeptide(L)'
;MKRIYDSWDRRYKSVFGALRQNEPCTFTICLPRDTKPDSNPMLVLYRPGMKERFIPMNTVSESGDQILYSATCSAKIPGVHYYYFSFMSGGQWFYIKKAAGHEGVIGDGGLFQLTVYDEHYETPDFLKGGIMYQIFPDRFCKSGLPHENVPQDRVLRDDWGGTPWYRPDQNGHVWNNDYFGGDLEGIVQKL
;
A
#
# COMPACT_ATOMS: atom_id res chain seq x y z
N MET A 1 -22.23 -14.73 -6.18
CA MET A 1 -21.38 -15.69 -5.43
C MET A 1 -20.66 -14.92 -4.33
N LYS A 2 -20.65 -15.43 -3.09
CA LYS A 2 -19.85 -14.85 -2.00
C LYS A 2 -18.38 -15.22 -2.25
N ARG A 3 -17.45 -14.26 -2.07
CA ARG A 3 -16.02 -14.45 -2.31
C ARG A 3 -15.44 -15.50 -1.35
N ILE A 4 -14.45 -16.28 -1.79
CA ILE A 4 -13.73 -17.23 -0.92
C ILE A 4 -12.89 -16.46 0.11
N TYR A 5 -12.16 -15.45 -0.36
CA TYR A 5 -11.37 -14.56 0.46
C TYR A 5 -11.25 -13.18 -0.20
N ASP A 6 -11.21 -12.13 0.61
CA ASP A 6 -10.99 -10.76 0.17
C ASP A 6 -10.18 -9.99 1.22
N SER A 7 -8.92 -9.69 0.93
CA SER A 7 -8.03 -9.03 1.88
C SER A 7 -8.39 -7.57 2.18
N TRP A 8 -9.30 -6.96 1.43
CA TRP A 8 -9.78 -5.60 1.66
C TRP A 8 -11.06 -5.54 2.49
N ASP A 9 -11.78 -6.65 2.59
CA ASP A 9 -13.03 -6.74 3.32
C ASP A 9 -12.79 -7.20 4.76
N ARG A 10 -13.25 -6.39 5.72
CA ARG A 10 -13.03 -6.63 7.16
C ARG A 10 -13.68 -7.91 7.69
N ARG A 11 -14.61 -8.51 6.95
CA ARG A 11 -15.19 -9.82 7.26
C ARG A 11 -14.19 -10.97 7.06
N TYR A 12 -13.23 -10.78 6.16
CA TYR A 12 -12.21 -11.77 5.80
C TYR A 12 -10.85 -11.46 6.43
N LYS A 13 -10.50 -10.17 6.62
CA LYS A 13 -9.28 -9.76 7.33
C LYS A 13 -9.59 -8.63 8.30
N SER A 14 -9.49 -8.86 9.61
CA SER A 14 -9.96 -7.90 10.63
C SER A 14 -9.24 -6.54 10.60
N VAL A 15 -7.97 -6.55 10.19
CA VAL A 15 -7.13 -5.36 9.99
C VAL A 15 -6.93 -5.12 8.50
N PHE A 16 -7.31 -3.95 7.98
CA PHE A 16 -7.04 -3.59 6.59
C PHE A 16 -5.58 -3.14 6.41
N GLY A 17 -4.93 -3.54 5.32
CA GLY A 17 -3.58 -3.10 4.99
C GLY A 17 -2.50 -3.65 5.92
N ALA A 18 -1.55 -2.79 6.29
CA ALA A 18 -0.39 -3.12 7.12
C ALA A 18 -0.81 -3.42 8.56
N LEU A 19 -0.12 -4.38 9.18
CA LEU A 19 -0.37 -4.83 10.54
C LEU A 19 0.65 -4.22 11.49
N ARG A 20 0.23 -3.70 12.65
CA ARG A 20 1.18 -3.31 13.69
C ARG A 20 1.83 -4.57 14.26
N GLN A 21 3.12 -4.52 14.54
CA GLN A 21 3.79 -5.62 15.24
C GLN A 21 3.01 -6.00 16.51
N ASN A 22 2.89 -7.30 16.77
CA ASN A 22 2.13 -7.89 17.89
C ASN A 22 0.60 -7.69 17.84
N GLU A 23 0.06 -6.89 16.93
CA GLU A 23 -1.39 -6.73 16.76
C GLU A 23 -2.04 -8.03 16.25
N PRO A 24 -3.10 -8.52 16.92
CA PRO A 24 -3.82 -9.70 16.46
C PRO A 24 -4.64 -9.38 15.20
N CYS A 25 -4.43 -10.16 14.14
CA CYS A 25 -5.23 -10.12 12.93
C CYS A 25 -5.95 -11.46 12.73
N THR A 26 -7.27 -11.39 12.54
CA THR A 26 -8.11 -12.52 12.19
C THR A 26 -8.24 -12.61 10.68
N PHE A 27 -7.96 -13.80 10.15
CA PHE A 27 -8.13 -14.16 8.75
C PHE A 27 -9.25 -15.18 8.66
N THR A 28 -10.21 -14.96 7.76
CA THR A 28 -11.40 -15.79 7.57
C THR A 28 -11.52 -16.16 6.11
N ILE A 29 -11.72 -17.44 5.81
CA ILE A 29 -12.09 -17.91 4.47
C ILE A 29 -13.52 -18.46 4.47
N CYS A 30 -14.19 -18.37 3.33
CA CYS A 30 -15.53 -18.88 3.11
C CYS A 30 -15.47 -20.01 2.07
N LEU A 31 -15.77 -21.24 2.49
CA LEU A 31 -15.83 -22.40 1.60
C LEU A 31 -17.27 -22.88 1.44
N PRO A 32 -17.66 -23.35 0.24
CA PRO A 32 -18.92 -24.08 0.06
C PRO A 32 -18.99 -25.30 1.00
N ARG A 33 -20.19 -25.63 1.49
CA ARG A 33 -20.39 -26.79 2.38
C ARG A 33 -19.96 -28.11 1.71
N ASP A 34 -20.16 -28.21 0.40
CA ASP A 34 -19.79 -29.37 -0.39
C ASP A 34 -18.28 -29.56 -0.56
N THR A 35 -17.44 -28.57 -0.20
CA THR A 35 -15.98 -28.71 -0.24
C THR A 35 -15.46 -29.79 0.71
N LYS A 36 -16.17 -30.04 1.83
CA LYS A 36 -15.87 -31.08 2.84
C LYS A 36 -14.37 -31.33 3.07
N PRO A 37 -13.63 -30.37 3.65
CA PRO A 37 -12.22 -30.56 3.94
C PRO A 37 -11.97 -31.78 4.83
N ASP A 38 -10.94 -32.57 4.52
CA ASP A 38 -10.54 -33.76 5.30
C ASP A 38 -10.06 -33.37 6.71
N SER A 39 -9.58 -32.13 6.86
CA SER A 39 -9.20 -31.50 8.12
C SER A 39 -9.39 -29.98 8.03
N ASN A 40 -9.28 -29.31 9.18
CA ASN A 40 -9.38 -27.85 9.25
C ASN A 40 -8.40 -27.17 8.28
N PRO A 41 -8.85 -26.18 7.48
CA PRO A 41 -7.97 -25.37 6.65
C PRO A 41 -6.85 -24.71 7.47
N MET A 42 -5.75 -24.39 6.80
CA MET A 42 -4.58 -23.77 7.40
C MET A 42 -4.36 -22.38 6.80
N LEU A 43 -4.09 -21.39 7.65
CA LEU A 43 -3.42 -20.17 7.26
C LEU A 43 -1.91 -20.45 7.26
N VAL A 44 -1.27 -20.28 6.11
CA VAL A 44 0.19 -20.40 5.98
C VAL A 44 0.78 -19.01 5.95
N LEU A 45 1.60 -18.67 6.94
CA LEU A 45 2.26 -17.38 7.06
C LEU A 45 3.77 -17.58 7.06
N TYR A 46 4.49 -16.82 6.24
CA TYR A 46 5.95 -16.89 6.23
C TYR A 46 6.59 -15.54 5.92
N ARG A 47 7.88 -15.43 6.25
CA ARG A 47 8.73 -14.29 5.91
C ARG A 47 9.87 -14.80 5.03
N PRO A 48 10.29 -14.07 3.98
CA PRO A 48 11.45 -14.47 3.19
C PRO A 48 12.67 -14.76 4.08
N GLY A 49 13.31 -15.92 3.85
CA GLY A 49 14.44 -16.38 4.66
C GLY A 49 14.07 -17.06 5.99
N MET A 50 12.77 -17.17 6.32
CA MET A 50 12.29 -17.89 7.51
C MET A 50 11.39 -19.06 7.12
N LYS A 51 11.26 -20.05 8.01
CA LYS A 51 10.35 -21.18 7.82
C LYS A 51 8.89 -20.73 7.81
N GLU A 52 8.07 -21.44 7.03
CA GLU A 52 6.62 -21.27 7.04
C GLU A 52 6.02 -21.65 8.40
N ARG A 53 4.97 -20.92 8.78
CA ARG A 53 4.14 -21.20 9.95
C ARG A 53 2.77 -21.60 9.47
N PHE A 54 2.33 -22.78 9.88
CA PHE A 54 1.02 -23.33 9.57
C PHE A 54 0.11 -23.12 10.78
N ILE A 55 -0.99 -22.39 10.58
CA ILE A 55 -1.90 -21.97 11.65
C ILE A 55 -3.28 -22.56 11.35
N PRO A 56 -3.76 -23.54 12.14
CA PRO A 56 -5.08 -24.12 11.95
C PRO A 56 -6.19 -23.08 12.05
N MET A 57 -7.14 -23.14 11.11
CA MET A 57 -8.34 -22.31 11.09
C MET A 57 -9.51 -23.11 11.66
N ASN A 58 -10.26 -22.52 12.60
CA ASN A 58 -11.40 -23.17 13.22
C ASN A 58 -12.71 -22.72 12.56
N THR A 59 -13.69 -23.61 12.53
CA THR A 59 -15.05 -23.26 12.09
C THR A 59 -15.64 -22.20 13.02
N VAL A 60 -16.09 -21.09 12.44
CA VAL A 60 -16.72 -19.98 13.19
C VAL A 60 -18.23 -19.97 13.00
N SER A 61 -18.69 -20.27 11.79
CA SER A 61 -20.11 -20.31 11.50
C SER A 61 -20.41 -21.23 10.33
N GLU A 62 -21.55 -21.89 10.41
CA GLU A 62 -22.14 -22.63 9.33
C GLU A 62 -23.50 -22.00 9.00
N SER A 63 -23.62 -21.37 7.84
CA SER A 63 -24.86 -20.68 7.45
C SER A 63 -25.23 -21.06 6.03
N GLY A 64 -26.36 -21.77 5.88
CA GLY A 64 -26.81 -22.28 4.60
C GLY A 64 -25.75 -23.19 3.96
N ASP A 65 -25.34 -22.86 2.74
CA ASP A 65 -24.42 -23.62 1.90
C ASP A 65 -22.93 -23.22 2.06
N GLN A 66 -22.58 -22.51 3.14
CA GLN A 66 -21.24 -22.00 3.36
C GLN A 66 -20.76 -22.23 4.79
N ILE A 67 -19.46 -22.50 4.89
CA ILE A 67 -18.74 -22.66 6.15
C ILE A 67 -17.63 -21.60 6.21
N LEU A 68 -17.59 -20.85 7.31
CA LEU A 68 -16.53 -19.89 7.59
C LEU A 68 -15.48 -20.52 8.51
N TYR A 69 -14.22 -20.41 8.10
CA TYR A 69 -13.07 -20.84 8.88
C TYR A 69 -12.21 -19.63 9.20
N SER A 70 -11.79 -19.48 10.45
CA SER A 70 -10.95 -18.35 10.88
C SER A 70 -9.75 -18.78 11.71
N ALA A 71 -8.65 -18.04 11.54
CA ALA A 71 -7.50 -18.09 12.43
C ALA A 71 -7.09 -16.67 12.83
N THR A 72 -6.69 -16.49 14.08
CA THR A 72 -6.12 -15.23 14.57
C THR A 72 -4.64 -15.42 14.85
N CYS A 73 -3.81 -14.51 14.34
CA CYS A 73 -2.38 -14.52 14.62
C CYS A 73 -1.81 -13.11 14.65
N SER A 74 -0.68 -12.97 15.36
CA SER A 74 0.12 -11.75 15.37
C SER A 74 1.48 -12.02 14.71
N ALA A 75 1.95 -11.04 13.94
CA ALA A 75 3.31 -11.05 13.41
C ALA A 75 4.26 -10.41 14.43
N LYS A 76 5.34 -11.12 14.76
CA LYS A 76 6.27 -10.73 15.82
C LYS A 76 7.43 -9.88 15.34
N ILE A 77 7.71 -9.88 14.05
CA ILE A 77 8.89 -9.22 13.49
C ILE A 77 8.41 -8.21 12.44
N PRO A 78 8.91 -6.96 12.45
CA PRO A 78 8.61 -6.01 11.39
C PRO A 78 9.16 -6.45 10.03
N GLY A 79 8.52 -6.00 8.96
CA GLY A 79 8.90 -6.26 7.57
C GLY A 79 7.83 -6.97 6.75
N VAL A 80 8.22 -7.37 5.54
CA VAL A 80 7.32 -8.00 4.57
C VAL A 80 7.16 -9.48 4.86
N HIS A 81 5.92 -9.89 5.14
CA HIS A 81 5.48 -11.28 5.23
C HIS A 81 4.61 -11.63 4.04
N TYR A 82 4.43 -12.92 3.82
CA TYR A 82 3.52 -13.47 2.83
C TYR A 82 2.62 -14.51 3.46
N TYR A 83 1.39 -14.60 2.96
CA TYR A 83 0.45 -15.63 3.39
C TYR A 83 -0.43 -16.14 2.26
N TYR A 84 -0.96 -17.33 2.47
CA TYR A 84 -1.97 -18.00 1.67
C TYR A 84 -2.74 -18.97 2.55
N PHE A 85 -3.76 -19.63 2.01
CA PHE A 85 -4.48 -20.67 2.74
C PHE A 85 -4.36 -22.01 2.03
N SER A 86 -4.43 -23.09 2.78
CA SER A 86 -4.45 -24.44 2.23
C SER A 86 -5.47 -25.31 2.94
N PHE A 87 -6.00 -26.31 2.25
CA PHE A 87 -6.83 -27.35 2.85
C PHE A 87 -6.68 -28.63 2.03
N MET A 88 -7.02 -29.76 2.65
CA MET A 88 -7.08 -31.05 1.99
C MET A 88 -8.54 -31.45 1.80
N SER A 89 -8.89 -32.03 0.66
CA SER A 89 -10.21 -32.60 0.40
C SER A 89 -10.07 -33.79 -0.52
N GLY A 90 -10.61 -34.95 -0.12
CA GLY A 90 -10.51 -36.19 -0.88
C GLY A 90 -9.06 -36.67 -1.06
N GLY A 91 -8.17 -36.37 -0.11
CA GLY A 91 -6.74 -36.71 -0.17
C GLY A 91 -5.89 -35.80 -1.06
N GLN A 92 -6.47 -34.76 -1.66
CA GLN A 92 -5.75 -33.79 -2.49
C GLN A 92 -5.59 -32.44 -1.77
N TRP A 93 -4.42 -31.82 -1.93
CA TRP A 93 -4.17 -30.45 -1.45
C TRP A 93 -4.73 -29.40 -2.41
N PHE A 94 -5.43 -28.42 -1.82
CA PHE A 94 -5.89 -27.22 -2.47
C PHE A 94 -5.29 -25.99 -1.80
N TYR A 95 -5.06 -24.95 -2.60
CA TYR A 95 -4.49 -23.69 -2.15
C TYR A 95 -5.41 -22.54 -2.53
N ILE A 96 -5.60 -21.60 -1.61
CA ILE A 96 -6.29 -20.34 -1.87
C ILE A 96 -5.22 -19.25 -1.95
N LYS A 97 -4.98 -18.78 -3.17
CA LYS A 97 -3.94 -17.81 -3.51
C LYS A 97 -4.55 -16.56 -4.13
N LYS A 98 -3.77 -15.50 -4.19
CA LYS A 98 -4.17 -14.20 -4.74
C LYS A 98 -4.25 -14.31 -6.26
N ALA A 99 -5.44 -14.07 -6.83
CA ALA A 99 -5.61 -13.97 -8.28
C ALA A 99 -5.20 -12.57 -8.76
N ALA A 100 -6.02 -11.56 -8.45
CA ALA A 100 -5.79 -10.17 -8.80
C ALA A 100 -6.22 -9.26 -7.64
N GLY A 101 -5.45 -8.19 -7.42
CA GLY A 101 -5.72 -7.21 -6.36
C GLY A 101 -5.81 -7.85 -4.99
N HIS A 102 -7.03 -7.91 -4.45
CA HIS A 102 -7.31 -8.32 -3.07
C HIS A 102 -8.03 -9.67 -2.95
N GLU A 103 -8.47 -10.26 -4.06
CA GLU A 103 -9.32 -11.46 -4.08
C GLU A 103 -8.49 -12.76 -4.02
N GLY A 104 -8.98 -13.72 -3.23
CA GLY A 104 -8.45 -15.08 -3.18
C GLY A 104 -9.33 -16.07 -3.93
N VAL A 105 -8.68 -16.95 -4.70
CA VAL A 105 -9.31 -18.03 -5.47
C VAL A 105 -8.61 -19.36 -5.16
N ILE A 106 -9.34 -20.46 -5.33
CA ILE A 106 -8.74 -21.79 -5.30
C ILE A 106 -7.94 -22.00 -6.59
N GLY A 107 -6.68 -22.41 -6.44
CA GLY A 107 -5.79 -22.73 -7.56
C GLY A 107 -4.46 -21.99 -7.50
N ASP A 108 -3.84 -21.85 -8.66
CA ASP A 108 -2.57 -21.15 -8.79
C ASP A 108 -2.76 -19.63 -8.75
N GLY A 109 -1.76 -18.95 -8.20
CA GLY A 109 -1.81 -17.51 -8.02
C GLY A 109 -0.60 -17.00 -7.23
N GLY A 110 -0.57 -15.69 -7.03
CA GLY A 110 0.42 -15.04 -6.20
C GLY A 110 0.12 -15.21 -4.71
N LEU A 111 1.08 -14.82 -3.88
CA LEU A 111 0.88 -14.78 -2.44
C LEU A 111 0.28 -13.43 -2.02
N PHE A 112 -0.49 -13.45 -0.94
CA PHE A 112 -0.88 -12.20 -0.30
C PHE A 112 0.31 -11.64 0.46
N GLN A 113 0.53 -10.33 0.35
CA GLN A 113 1.55 -9.64 1.14
C GLN A 113 0.93 -9.15 2.45
N LEU A 114 1.67 -9.29 3.55
CA LEU A 114 1.36 -8.70 4.85
C LEU A 114 2.56 -7.86 5.28
N THR A 115 2.43 -6.54 5.15
CA THR A 115 3.43 -5.61 5.65
C THR A 115 3.22 -5.43 7.15
N VAL A 116 4.28 -5.65 7.94
CA VAL A 116 4.25 -5.49 9.39
C VAL A 116 5.15 -4.31 9.77
N TYR A 117 4.61 -3.32 10.46
CA TYR A 117 5.39 -2.16 10.90
C TYR A 117 5.71 -2.26 12.39
N ASP A 118 6.79 -1.61 12.82
CA ASP A 118 7.23 -1.58 14.23
C ASP A 118 6.13 -1.03 15.14
N GLU A 119 5.92 -1.63 16.32
CA GLU A 119 4.82 -1.22 17.19
C GLU A 119 4.94 0.22 17.70
N HIS A 120 6.13 0.81 17.70
CA HIS A 120 6.40 2.18 18.10
C HIS A 120 6.54 3.14 16.91
N TYR A 121 6.34 2.66 15.68
CA TYR A 121 6.35 3.53 14.51
C TYR A 121 5.10 4.40 14.46
N GLU A 122 5.31 5.72 14.48
CA GLU A 122 4.26 6.72 14.41
C GLU A 122 4.42 7.60 13.16
N THR A 123 3.29 8.05 12.62
CA THR A 123 3.25 9.06 11.57
C THR A 123 2.44 10.26 12.06
N PRO A 124 2.77 11.50 11.64
CA PRO A 124 2.08 12.70 12.10
C PRO A 124 0.58 12.65 11.79
N ASP A 125 -0.26 12.88 12.79
CA ASP A 125 -1.71 12.75 12.65
C ASP A 125 -2.31 13.73 11.64
N PHE A 126 -1.77 14.95 11.56
CA PHE A 126 -2.27 15.97 10.62
C PHE A 126 -2.09 15.58 9.14
N LEU A 127 -1.17 14.64 8.84
CA LEU A 127 -0.96 14.13 7.48
C LEU A 127 -1.93 12.98 7.15
N LYS A 128 -2.47 12.26 8.14
CA LYS A 128 -3.34 11.11 7.92
C LYS A 128 -4.68 11.59 7.37
N GLY A 129 -4.95 11.32 6.09
CA GLY A 129 -6.14 11.79 5.40
C GLY A 129 -6.09 13.28 5.01
N GLY A 130 -4.97 13.96 5.25
CA GLY A 130 -4.77 15.34 4.80
C GLY A 130 -4.59 15.42 3.29
N ILE A 131 -4.95 16.58 2.71
CA ILE A 131 -4.70 16.90 1.30
C ILE A 131 -3.48 17.81 1.25
N MET A 132 -2.47 17.41 0.48
CA MET A 132 -1.26 18.20 0.25
C MET A 132 -1.28 18.82 -1.15
N TYR A 133 -0.86 20.08 -1.24
CA TYR A 133 -0.65 20.78 -2.50
C TYR A 133 0.84 21.14 -2.63
N GLN A 134 1.54 20.48 -3.54
CA GLN A 134 2.96 20.72 -3.78
C GLN A 134 3.14 21.94 -4.69
N ILE A 135 3.93 22.91 -4.23
CA ILE A 135 4.25 24.14 -4.97
C ILE A 135 5.71 24.09 -5.43
N PHE A 136 5.94 24.37 -6.72
CA PHE A 136 7.25 24.78 -7.22
C PHE A 136 7.29 26.32 -7.25
N PRO A 137 7.98 27.00 -6.30
CA PRO A 137 7.77 28.42 -6.02
C PRO A 137 7.93 29.33 -7.24
N ASP A 138 9.00 29.13 -8.02
CA ASP A 138 9.36 29.95 -9.18
C ASP A 138 8.23 30.07 -10.24
N ARG A 139 7.31 29.10 -10.28
CA ARG A 139 6.22 29.02 -11.27
C ARG A 139 4.83 29.17 -10.68
N PHE A 140 4.72 29.34 -9.38
CA PHE A 140 3.42 29.34 -8.73
C PHE A 140 2.76 30.71 -8.77
N CYS A 141 3.42 31.72 -8.20
CA CYS A 141 2.91 33.08 -8.19
C CYS A 141 4.04 34.08 -7.97
N LYS A 142 4.04 35.18 -8.75
CA LYS A 142 4.90 36.35 -8.52
C LYS A 142 4.24 37.26 -7.49
N SER A 143 4.96 37.69 -6.45
CA SER A 143 4.46 38.76 -5.59
C SER A 143 4.51 40.14 -6.26
N GLY A 144 5.39 40.30 -7.26
CA GLY A 144 5.72 41.59 -7.88
C GLY A 144 6.78 42.38 -7.10
N LEU A 145 7.28 41.86 -5.97
CA LEU A 145 8.39 42.47 -5.25
C LEU A 145 9.71 42.30 -6.02
N PRO A 146 10.61 43.30 -5.95
CA PRO A 146 11.93 43.18 -6.53
C PRO A 146 12.71 42.07 -5.81
N HIS A 147 13.37 41.21 -6.59
CA HIS A 147 14.24 40.18 -6.04
C HIS A 147 15.64 40.78 -5.82
N GLU A 148 16.08 40.82 -4.57
CA GLU A 148 17.43 41.27 -4.21
C GLU A 148 18.43 40.11 -4.27
N ASN A 149 19.71 40.41 -4.53
CA ASN A 149 20.82 39.45 -4.49
C ASN A 149 20.66 38.23 -5.43
N VAL A 150 19.98 38.39 -6.56
CA VAL A 150 19.91 37.35 -7.60
C VAL A 150 21.33 37.09 -8.15
N PRO A 151 21.84 35.84 -8.11
CA PRO A 151 23.14 35.52 -8.67
C PRO A 151 23.25 35.89 -10.15
N GLN A 152 24.40 36.42 -10.58
CA GLN A 152 24.60 36.94 -11.94
C GLN A 152 24.50 35.87 -13.04
N ASP A 153 24.65 34.59 -12.69
CA ASP A 153 24.52 33.46 -13.60
C ASP A 153 23.05 33.02 -13.80
N ARG A 154 22.07 33.72 -13.21
CA ARG A 154 20.64 33.47 -13.39
C ARG A 154 20.04 34.40 -14.44
N VAL A 155 19.10 33.85 -15.21
CA VAL A 155 18.35 34.57 -16.22
C VAL A 155 16.92 34.76 -15.72
N LEU A 156 16.56 35.99 -15.36
CA LEU A 156 15.19 36.34 -15.02
C LEU A 156 14.34 36.43 -16.30
N ARG A 157 13.21 35.73 -16.29
CA ARG A 157 12.27 35.59 -17.39
C ARG A 157 11.09 36.52 -17.20
N ASP A 158 10.88 37.41 -18.17
CA ASP A 158 9.74 38.33 -18.18
C ASP A 158 8.47 37.68 -18.75
N ASP A 159 8.60 36.58 -19.49
CA ASP A 159 7.51 35.83 -20.10
C ASP A 159 6.85 34.84 -19.12
N TRP A 160 6.02 35.34 -18.19
CA TRP A 160 5.30 34.47 -17.24
C TRP A 160 4.49 33.36 -17.94
N GLY A 161 4.66 32.11 -17.47
CA GLY A 161 4.04 30.93 -18.11
C GLY A 161 4.76 30.43 -19.37
N GLY A 162 5.87 31.07 -19.76
CA GLY A 162 6.73 30.62 -20.84
C GLY A 162 7.39 29.25 -20.59
N THR A 163 7.91 28.66 -21.66
CA THR A 163 8.56 27.34 -21.60
C THR A 163 9.95 27.47 -20.96
N PRO A 164 10.31 26.61 -19.97
CA PRO A 164 11.66 26.55 -19.42
C PRO A 164 12.71 26.33 -20.50
N TRP A 165 13.92 26.83 -20.29
CA TRP A 165 15.07 26.46 -21.11
C TRP A 165 15.60 25.09 -20.71
N TYR A 166 14.92 24.04 -21.18
CA TYR A 166 15.25 22.64 -20.87
C TYR A 166 16.23 22.00 -21.86
N ARG A 167 16.48 22.66 -23.00
CA ARG A 167 17.32 22.10 -24.08
C ARG A 167 18.80 22.38 -23.82
N PRO A 168 19.69 21.49 -24.25
CA PRO A 168 21.12 21.74 -24.18
C PRO A 168 21.51 22.90 -25.09
N ASP A 169 22.55 23.62 -24.70
CA ASP A 169 23.24 24.59 -25.55
C ASP A 169 24.09 23.88 -26.63
N GLN A 170 24.84 24.67 -27.39
CA GLN A 170 25.73 24.17 -28.45
C GLN A 170 26.82 23.22 -27.95
N ASN A 171 27.14 23.27 -26.65
CA ASN A 171 28.13 22.42 -25.99
C ASN A 171 27.49 21.22 -25.27
N GLY A 172 26.17 21.02 -25.41
CA GLY A 172 25.45 19.94 -24.74
C GLY A 172 25.00 20.26 -23.30
N HIS A 173 25.20 21.48 -22.81
CA HIS A 173 24.93 21.83 -21.42
C HIS A 173 23.49 22.35 -21.21
N VAL A 174 22.78 21.80 -20.23
CA VAL A 174 21.45 22.27 -19.81
C VAL A 174 21.61 23.12 -18.55
N TRP A 175 21.46 24.44 -18.71
CA TRP A 175 21.82 25.41 -17.67
C TRP A 175 20.89 25.41 -16.46
N ASN A 176 19.60 25.12 -16.64
CA ASN A 176 18.56 25.18 -15.58
C ASN A 176 18.64 26.47 -14.73
N ASN A 177 19.04 27.57 -15.36
CA ASN A 177 19.31 28.85 -14.72
C ASN A 177 18.29 29.92 -15.09
N ASP A 178 17.17 29.54 -15.73
CA ASP A 178 16.08 30.44 -16.07
C ASP A 178 15.01 30.46 -14.98
N TYR A 179 14.72 31.66 -14.48
CA TYR A 179 13.86 31.90 -13.32
C TYR A 179 12.70 32.78 -13.74
N PHE A 180 11.50 32.34 -13.43
CA PHE A 180 10.29 33.10 -13.72
C PHE A 180 9.93 33.99 -12.55
N GLY A 181 10.58 33.90 -11.39
CA GLY A 181 10.46 34.89 -10.31
C GLY A 181 9.20 34.73 -9.47
N GLY A 182 8.62 33.53 -9.43
CA GLY A 182 7.68 33.18 -8.38
C GLY A 182 8.39 33.03 -7.03
N ASP A 183 7.73 33.47 -5.96
CA ASP A 183 8.37 33.68 -4.66
C ASP A 183 7.44 33.29 -3.51
N LEU A 184 7.97 33.31 -2.27
CA LEU A 184 7.22 32.92 -1.08
C LEU A 184 6.07 33.89 -0.77
N GLU A 185 6.26 35.19 -1.06
CA GLU A 185 5.21 36.18 -0.84
C GLU A 185 4.02 35.96 -1.79
N GLY A 186 4.29 35.57 -3.03
CA GLY A 186 3.29 35.15 -3.99
C GLY A 186 2.55 33.88 -3.55
N ILE A 187 3.22 32.97 -2.82
CA ILE A 187 2.54 31.83 -2.19
C ILE A 187 1.57 32.31 -1.11
N VAL A 188 2.03 33.21 -0.22
CA VAL A 188 1.20 33.77 0.87
C VAL A 188 -0.04 34.47 0.32
N GLN A 189 0.07 35.18 -0.81
CA GLN A 189 -1.06 35.83 -1.50
C GLN A 189 -2.13 34.87 -2.03
N LYS A 190 -1.88 33.55 -2.04
CA LYS A 190 -2.78 32.50 -2.55
C LYS A 190 -3.24 31.49 -1.49
N LEU A 191 -2.89 31.71 -0.23
CA LEU A 191 -3.42 30.95 0.92
C LEU A 191 -4.82 31.44 1.29
#